data_AF-A0A382IHJ0-F1
#
_entry.id   AF-A0A382IHJ0-F1
#
_cell.length_a   1.000
_cell.length_b   1.000
_cell.length_c   1.000
_cell.angle_alpha   90.00
_cell.angle_beta   90.00
_cell.angle_gamma   90.00
#
_symmetry.space_group_name_H-M   'P 1'
#
loop_
_entity.id
_entity.type
_entity.pdbx_description
1 polymer ?
#
loop_
_entity_poly.entity_id
_entity_poly.type
_entity_poly.pdbx_seq_one_letter_code
_entity_poly.pdbx_strand_id
1 'polypeptide(L)'
;MASLIETPRSFRRRSEFYHQLSVMQQAGIGVTQSLEQTPPPSQRDGQHVRETIDRLNAGETFSESLKDRESWLPAFDRMMIKAGEAGGRLDDTLRTLSDHYAQ
;
A
#
# COMPACT_ATOMS: atom_id res chain seq x y z
N MET A 1 -12.86 -19.40 0.40
CA MET A 1 -11.81 -18.41 0.07
C MET A 1 -12.11 -17.87 -1.31
N ALA A 2 -12.75 -16.71 -1.40
CA ALA A 2 -13.10 -16.11 -2.69
C ALA A 2 -11.80 -15.75 -3.41
N SER A 3 -11.50 -16.47 -4.49
CA SER A 3 -10.46 -16.07 -5.43
C SER A 3 -10.86 -14.71 -5.99
N LEU A 4 -10.18 -13.65 -5.55
CA LEU A 4 -10.21 -12.38 -6.25
C LEU A 4 -9.76 -12.69 -7.67
N ILE A 5 -10.65 -12.55 -8.65
CA ILE A 5 -10.24 -12.52 -10.05
C ILE A 5 -9.38 -11.26 -10.18
N GLU A 6 -8.06 -11.42 -10.00
CA GLU A 6 -7.07 -10.40 -10.26
C GLU A 6 -7.04 -10.24 -11.78
N THR A 7 -7.59 -9.13 -12.26
CA THR A 7 -7.61 -8.82 -13.68
C THR A 7 -6.34 -8.05 -14.03
N PRO A 8 -5.88 -8.06 -15.30
CA PRO A 8 -4.74 -7.23 -15.71
C PRO A 8 -4.91 -5.73 -15.34
N ARG A 9 -6.16 -5.26 -15.28
CA ARG A 9 -6.50 -3.89 -14.85
C ARG A 9 -6.31 -3.68 -13.35
N SER A 10 -6.58 -4.67 -12.49
CA SER A 10 -6.38 -4.53 -11.04
C SER A 10 -4.91 -4.50 -10.67
N PHE A 11 -4.07 -5.30 -11.34
CA PHE A 11 -2.61 -5.23 -11.16
C PHE A 11 -2.05 -3.88 -11.57
N ARG A 12 -2.42 -3.36 -12.74
CA ARG A 12 -1.98 -2.02 -13.16
C ARG A 12 -2.30 -0.92 -12.15
N ARG A 13 -3.53 -0.90 -11.63
CA ARG A 13 -3.94 0.11 -10.64
C ARG A 13 -3.20 -0.05 -9.30
N ARG A 14 -2.91 -1.28 -8.90
CA ARG A 14 -2.10 -1.56 -7.71
C ARG A 14 -0.64 -1.14 -7.91
N SER A 15 -0.09 -1.38 -9.09
CA SER A 15 1.23 -0.90 -9.51
C SER A 15 1.31 0.63 -9.46
N GLU A 16 0.31 1.33 -10.02
CA GLU A 16 0.21 2.80 -10.00
C GLU A 16 0.08 3.35 -8.56
N PHE A 17 -0.71 2.69 -7.71
CA PHE A 17 -0.85 3.04 -6.30
C PHE A 17 0.50 2.95 -5.56
N TYR A 18 1.21 1.84 -5.69
CA TYR A 18 2.54 1.69 -5.08
C TYR A 18 3.57 2.65 -5.66
N HIS A 19 3.51 2.92 -6.96
CA HIS A 19 4.39 3.90 -7.60
C HIS A 19 4.24 5.28 -6.98
N GLN A 20 3.00 5.78 -6.87
CA GLN A 20 2.72 7.11 -6.32
C GLN A 20 3.19 7.23 -4.87
N LEU A 21 2.93 6.21 -4.04
CA LEU A 21 3.44 6.17 -2.68
C LEU A 21 4.98 6.19 -2.66
N SER A 22 5.65 5.41 -3.52
CA SER A 22 7.11 5.35 -3.58
C SER A 22 7.74 6.71 -3.91
N VAL A 23 7.17 7.44 -4.88
CA VAL A 23 7.64 8.77 -5.30
C VAL A 23 7.50 9.77 -4.15
N MET A 24 6.37 9.73 -3.44
CA MET A 24 6.14 10.62 -2.30
C MET A 24 7.05 10.30 -1.11
N GLN A 25 7.23 9.01 -0.78
CA GLN A 25 8.19 8.61 0.27
C GLN A 25 9.61 9.05 -0.09
N GLN A 26 10.03 8.88 -1.34
CA GLN A 26 11.35 9.34 -1.81
C GLN A 26 11.51 10.86 -1.70
N ALA A 27 10.42 11.62 -1.87
CA ALA A 27 10.38 13.07 -1.68
C ALA A 27 10.32 13.50 -0.20
N GLY A 28 10.34 12.56 0.74
CA GLY A 28 10.26 12.83 2.18
C GLY A 28 8.85 13.14 2.69
N ILE A 29 7.82 12.88 1.89
CA ILE A 29 6.42 13.02 2.30
C ILE A 29 6.06 11.79 3.16
N GLY A 30 5.48 12.01 4.34
CA GLY A 30 5.10 10.91 5.24
C GLY A 30 4.04 9.96 4.64
N VAL A 31 3.97 8.73 5.15
CA VAL A 31 3.06 7.67 4.65
C VAL A 31 1.60 8.10 4.70
N THR A 32 1.16 8.68 5.82
CA THR A 32 -0.21 9.16 6.00
C THR A 32 -0.60 10.15 4.91
N GLN A 33 0.20 11.20 4.72
CA GLN A 33 -0.05 12.23 3.71
C GLN A 33 0.05 11.67 2.28
N SER A 34 0.90 10.65 2.07
CA SER A 34 1.00 9.96 0.78
C SER A 34 -0.27 9.17 0.48
N LEU A 35 -0.83 8.47 1.47
CA LEU A 35 -2.09 7.72 1.32
C LEU A 35 -3.29 8.65 1.11
N GLU A 36 -3.33 9.81 1.76
CA GLU A 36 -4.39 10.82 1.55
C GLU A 36 -4.38 11.40 0.13
N GLN A 37 -3.19 11.56 -0.48
CA GLN A 37 -3.04 12.11 -1.83
C GLN A 37 -3.12 11.05 -2.94
N THR A 38 -3.03 9.76 -2.59
CA THR A 38 -3.06 8.66 -3.56
C THR A 38 -4.47 8.08 -3.67
N PRO A 39 -5.13 8.11 -4.84
CA PRO A 39 -6.41 7.45 -5.02
C PRO A 39 -6.28 5.94 -4.82
N PRO A 40 -7.25 5.27 -4.16
CA PRO A 40 -7.21 3.83 -3.96
C PRO A 40 -7.24 3.07 -5.31
N PRO A 41 -6.64 1.88 -5.42
CA PRO A 41 -6.64 1.08 -6.66
C PRO A 41 -8.04 0.77 -7.20
N SER A 42 -9.04 0.75 -6.34
CA SER A 42 -10.44 0.66 -6.75
C SER A 42 -11.37 1.26 -5.70
N GLN A 43 -12.64 1.50 -6.07
CA GLN A 43 -13.63 2.06 -5.14
C GLN A 43 -13.83 1.19 -3.89
N ARG A 44 -13.76 -0.14 -4.02
CA ARG A 44 -13.91 -1.07 -2.89
C ARG A 44 -12.76 -0.97 -1.89
N ASP A 45 -11.59 -0.52 -2.35
CA ASP A 45 -10.38 -0.40 -1.52
C ASP A 45 -10.36 0.92 -0.73
N GLY A 46 -11.24 1.88 -1.08
CA GLY A 46 -11.27 3.20 -0.45
C GLY A 46 -11.61 3.18 1.04
N GLN A 47 -12.41 2.21 1.50
CA GLN A 47 -12.65 2.02 2.93
C GLN A 47 -11.39 1.54 3.64
N HIS A 48 -10.66 0.59 3.06
CA HIS A 48 -9.42 0.07 3.63
C HIS A 48 -8.34 1.16 3.73
N VAL A 49 -8.20 2.01 2.71
CA VAL A 49 -7.27 3.15 2.75
C VAL A 49 -7.65 4.14 3.86
N ARG A 50 -8.93 4.53 3.96
CA ARG A 50 -9.40 5.45 5.02
C ARG A 50 -9.11 4.92 6.41
N GLU A 51 -9.52 3.69 6.69
CA GLU A 51 -9.29 3.10 8.01
C GLU A 51 -7.79 2.86 8.29
N THR A 52 -6.95 2.70 7.26
CA THR A 52 -5.48 2.66 7.42
C THR A 52 -4.93 4.03 7.83
N ILE A 53 -5.40 5.10 7.18
CA ILE A 53 -5.08 6.49 7.55
C ILE A 53 -5.53 6.79 8.98
N ASP A 54 -6.72 6.36 9.38
CA ASP A 54 -7.24 6.56 10.74
C ASP A 54 -6.32 5.91 11.80
N ARG A 55 -5.84 4.69 11.53
CA ARG A 55 -4.90 3.98 12.42
C ARG A 55 -3.52 4.63 12.47
N LEU A 56 -3.02 5.10 11.33
CA LEU A 56 -1.79 5.90 11.27
C LEU A 56 -1.91 7.19 12.09
N ASN A 57 -3.04 7.89 11.98
CA ASN A 57 -3.34 9.08 12.77
C ASN A 57 -3.49 8.79 14.27
N ALA A 58 -3.86 7.55 14.63
CA ALA A 58 -3.87 7.07 16.01
C ALA A 58 -2.48 6.67 16.55
N GLY A 59 -1.43 6.78 15.73
CA GLY A 59 -0.05 6.53 16.12
C GLY A 59 0.45 5.12 15.84
N GLU A 60 -0.32 4.30 15.12
CA GLU A 60 0.20 3.02 14.62
C GLU A 60 1.25 3.22 13.53
N THR A 61 2.19 2.30 13.44
CA THR A 61 3.09 2.20 12.27
C THR A 61 2.31 1.77 11.03
N PHE A 62 2.89 1.95 9.85
CA PHE A 62 2.25 1.54 8.60
C PHE A 62 2.01 0.03 8.57
N SER A 63 2.98 -0.80 8.95
CA SER A 63 2.78 -2.25 8.98
C SER A 63 1.75 -2.68 10.02
N GLU A 64 1.61 -1.97 11.14
CA GLU A 64 0.57 -2.23 12.13
C GLU A 64 -0.82 -1.89 11.61
N SER A 65 -0.96 -0.73 10.96
CA SER A 65 -2.23 -0.27 10.36
C SER A 65 -2.78 -1.23 9.29
N LEU A 66 -1.92 -2.10 8.75
CA LEU A 66 -2.25 -3.13 7.77
C LEU A 66 -2.58 -4.51 8.36
N LYS A 67 -2.52 -4.69 9.68
CA LYS A 67 -3.01 -5.91 10.34
C LYS A 67 -4.50 -6.11 10.02
N ASP A 68 -4.89 -7.36 9.78
CA ASP A 68 -6.26 -7.79 9.45
C ASP A 68 -6.81 -7.22 8.11
N ARG A 69 -5.91 -6.88 7.16
CA ARG A 69 -6.23 -6.39 5.80
C ARG A 69 -6.12 -7.46 4.71
N GLU A 70 -6.31 -8.75 5.03
CA GLU A 70 -6.17 -9.88 4.10
C GLU A 70 -7.09 -9.77 2.88
N SER A 71 -8.24 -9.13 3.02
CA SER A 71 -9.20 -8.92 1.94
C SER A 71 -8.76 -7.87 0.91
N TRP A 72 -7.77 -7.03 1.26
CA TRP A 72 -7.33 -5.90 0.45
C TRP A 72 -5.94 -6.09 -0.13
N LEU A 73 -4.97 -6.36 0.75
CA LEU A 73 -3.57 -6.53 0.38
C LEU A 73 -3.21 -8.00 0.46
N PRO A 74 -2.56 -8.59 -0.56
CA PRO A 74 -1.93 -9.89 -0.46
C PRO A 74 -0.93 -9.98 0.70
N ALA A 75 -0.71 -11.20 1.21
CA ALA A 75 0.22 -11.43 2.31
C ALA A 75 1.65 -10.98 1.96
N PHE A 76 2.05 -11.13 0.69
CA PHE A 76 3.34 -10.69 0.17
C PHE A 76 3.53 -9.17 0.34
N ASP A 77 2.57 -8.37 -0.09
CA ASP A 77 2.60 -6.90 0.03
C ASP A 77 2.76 -6.46 1.49
N ARG A 78 1.96 -7.04 2.41
CA ARG A 78 2.04 -6.71 3.84
C ARG A 78 3.38 -7.08 4.45
N MET A 79 3.95 -8.22 4.04
CA MET A 79 5.27 -8.67 4.49
C MET A 79 6.37 -7.73 3.99
N MET A 80 6.32 -7.33 2.72
CA MET A 80 7.28 -6.39 2.13
C MET A 80 7.21 -5.03 2.84
N ILE A 81 6.01 -4.47 3.02
CA ILE A 81 5.81 -3.21 3.73
C ILE A 81 6.38 -3.27 5.14
N LYS A 82 6.13 -4.36 5.88
CA LYS A 82 6.70 -4.57 7.22
C LYS A 82 8.23 -4.58 7.21
N ALA A 83 8.84 -5.31 6.29
CA ALA A 83 10.29 -5.38 6.17
C ALA A 83 10.90 -4.01 5.77
N GLY A 84 10.26 -3.34 4.81
CA GLY A 84 10.66 -2.01 4.33
C GLY A 84 10.58 -0.94 5.41
N GLU A 85 9.48 -0.92 6.17
CA GLU A 85 9.31 -0.02 7.30
C GLU A 85 10.35 -0.25 8.39
N ALA A 86 10.54 -1.49 8.84
CA ALA A 86 11.52 -1.83 9.86
C ALA A 86 12.96 -1.48 9.44
N GLY A 87 13.26 -1.56 8.14
CA GLY A 87 14.55 -1.21 7.57
C GLY A 87 14.72 0.27 7.20
N GLY A 88 13.68 1.10 7.31
CA GLY A 88 13.71 2.50 6.86
C GLY A 88 13.85 2.68 5.35
N ARG A 89 13.35 1.72 4.55
CA ARG A 89 13.48 1.65 3.08
C ARG A 89 12.11 1.51 2.40
N LEU A 90 11.13 2.24 2.92
CA LEU A 90 9.75 2.09 2.48
C LEU A 90 9.56 2.56 1.04
N ASP A 91 10.27 3.59 0.60
CA ASP A 91 10.33 4.07 -0.78
C ASP A 91 10.78 2.98 -1.77
N ASP A 92 11.91 2.33 -1.50
CA ASP A 92 12.43 1.22 -2.31
C ASP A 92 11.48 0.02 -2.33
N THR A 93 10.87 -0.26 -1.19
CA THR A 93 9.92 -1.36 -1.01
C THR A 93 8.66 -1.13 -1.84
N LEU A 94 8.09 0.07 -1.77
CA LEU A 94 6.92 0.45 -2.56
C LEU A 94 7.25 0.47 -4.06
N ARG A 95 8.45 0.90 -4.46
CA ARG A 95 8.90 0.81 -5.85
C ARG A 95 8.98 -0.66 -6.31
N THR A 96 9.55 -1.54 -5.49
CA THR A 96 9.62 -2.98 -5.79
C THR A 96 8.23 -3.60 -5.95
N LEU A 97 7.28 -3.23 -5.09
CA LEU A 97 5.88 -3.67 -5.22
C LEU A 97 5.22 -3.12 -6.50
N SER A 98 5.51 -1.87 -6.86
CA SER A 98 5.03 -1.29 -8.11
C SER A 98 5.51 -2.09 -9.32
N ASP A 99 6.81 -2.41 -9.37
CA ASP A 99 7.44 -3.18 -10.44
C ASP A 99 6.90 -4.62 -10.49
N HIS A 100 6.65 -5.23 -9.32
CA HIS A 100 6.05 -6.57 -9.24
C HIS A 100 4.68 -6.65 -9.93
N TYR A 101 3.85 -5.63 -9.78
CA TYR A 101 2.51 -5.57 -10.39
C TYR A 101 2.47 -4.98 -11.81
N ALA A 102 3.60 -4.47 -12.31
CA ALA A 102 3.72 -3.95 -13.67
C ALA A 102 4.03 -5.05 -14.71
N GLN A 103 4.51 -6.21 -14.25
CA GLN A 103 4.91 -7.35 -15.09
C GLN A 103 3.73 -8.17 -15.62
#